data_AF-A0A497QLV2-F1
#
_entry.id   AF-A0A497QLV2-F1
#
_cell.length_a   1.000
_cell.length_b   1.000
_cell.length_c   1.000
_cell.angle_alpha   90.00
_cell.angle_beta   90.00
_cell.angle_gamma   90.00
#
_symmetry.space_group_name_H-M   'P 1'
#
loop_
_entity.id
_entity.type
_entity.pdbx_description
1 polymer ?
#
loop_
_entity_poly.entity_id
_entity_poly.type
_entity_poly.pdbx_seq_one_letter_code
_entity_poly.pdbx_strand_id
1 'polypeptide(L)'
;MVCYAIPATAAIAHYIMRRNIKGWKEDVHQLWLNLLLIGGAIFGVVDHLWNGELFLIGENVLLDLMLGVTITTVIVLVWEALVAMDRTATHKPSKQKT
;
A
#
# COMPACT_ATOMS: atom_id res chain seq x y z
N MET A 1 -15.54 -9.80 -6.80
CA MET A 1 -14.26 -9.84 -7.51
C MET A 1 -13.73 -8.41 -7.62
N VAL A 2 -13.28 -7.81 -6.50
CA VAL A 2 -12.86 -6.39 -6.46
C VAL A 2 -11.77 -6.13 -5.43
N CYS A 3 -10.94 -7.13 -5.12
CA CYS A 3 -9.92 -7.01 -4.08
C CYS A 3 -8.91 -5.88 -4.37
N TYR A 4 -8.76 -5.48 -5.64
CA TYR A 4 -7.95 -4.35 -6.09
C TYR A 4 -8.58 -2.97 -5.81
N ALA A 5 -9.90 -2.87 -5.65
CA ALA A 5 -10.56 -1.58 -5.44
C ALA A 5 -10.28 -1.01 -4.05
N ILE A 6 -10.10 -1.84 -3.03
CA ILE A 6 -9.77 -1.36 -1.67
C ILE A 6 -8.36 -0.72 -1.65
N PRO A 7 -7.29 -1.38 -2.13
CA PRO A 7 -5.98 -0.75 -2.29
C PRO A 7 -6.00 0.47 -3.21
N ALA A 8 -6.77 0.44 -4.31
CA ALA A 8 -6.87 1.57 -5.23
C ALA A 8 -7.56 2.80 -4.61
N THR A 9 -8.67 2.60 -3.90
CA THR A 9 -9.38 3.68 -3.20
C THR A 9 -8.53 4.23 -2.05
N ALA A 10 -7.83 3.36 -1.31
CA ALA A 10 -6.86 3.76 -0.30
C ALA A 10 -5.71 4.59 -0.91
N ALA A 11 -5.16 4.18 -2.07
CA ALA A 11 -4.13 4.93 -2.78
C ALA A 11 -4.62 6.32 -3.21
N ILE A 12 -5.83 6.40 -3.78
CA ILE A 12 -6.42 7.68 -4.22
C ILE A 12 -6.66 8.60 -3.01
N ALA A 13 -7.26 8.07 -1.93
CA ALA A 13 -7.49 8.83 -0.71
C ALA A 13 -6.17 9.34 -0.10
N HIS A 14 -5.16 8.46 -0.04
CA HIS A 14 -3.83 8.79 0.46
C HIS A 14 -3.14 9.86 -0.40
N TYR A 15 -3.22 9.74 -1.72
CA TYR A 15 -2.70 10.73 -2.66
C TYR A 15 -3.35 12.11 -2.48
N ILE A 16 -4.68 12.15 -2.29
CA ILE A 16 -5.42 13.40 -2.03
C ILE A 16 -4.99 14.00 -0.68
N MET A 17 -4.90 13.19 0.38
CA MET A 17 -4.44 13.64 1.70
C MET A 17 -3.00 14.17 1.65
N ARG A 18 -2.11 13.48 0.92
CA ARG A 18 -0.73 13.92 0.68
C ARG A 18 -0.66 15.28 -0.03
N ARG A 19 -1.59 15.56 -0.96
CA ARG A 19 -1.65 16.84 -1.68
C ARG A 19 -2.14 17.99 -0.79
N ASN A 20 -3.00 17.70 0.18
CA ASN A 20 -3.62 18.72 1.05
C ASN A 20 -2.78 19.02 2.31
N ILE A 21 -1.98 18.06 2.79
CA ILE A 21 -1.18 18.23 4.02
C ILE A 21 0.26 18.64 3.64
N LYS A 22 0.64 19.89 3.94
CA LYS A 22 1.96 20.45 3.61
C LYS A 22 3.13 19.57 4.08
N GLY A 23 3.05 18.98 5.27
CA GLY A 23 4.10 18.11 5.82
C GLY A 23 4.24 16.75 5.15
N TRP A 24 3.18 16.23 4.50
CA TRP A 24 3.20 14.93 3.83
C TRP A 24 3.67 15.02 2.37
N LYS A 25 3.59 16.22 1.80
CA LYS A 25 3.97 16.48 0.42
C LYS A 25 5.47 16.24 0.18
N GLU A 26 6.29 16.54 1.18
CA GLU A 26 7.76 16.40 1.11
C GLU A 26 8.27 15.12 1.77
N ASP A 27 7.40 14.39 2.50
CA ASP A 27 7.77 13.16 3.18
C ASP A 27 7.92 12.00 2.18
N VAL A 28 9.13 11.44 2.14
CA VAL A 28 9.50 10.29 1.31
C VAL A 28 8.82 9.01 1.80
N HIS A 29 8.61 8.87 3.11
CA HIS A 29 7.92 7.71 3.68
C HIS A 29 6.47 7.65 3.20
N GLN A 30 5.79 8.80 3.11
CA GLN A 30 4.42 8.87 2.57
C GLN A 30 4.37 8.55 1.07
N LEU A 31 5.41 8.89 0.31
CA LEU A 31 5.51 8.50 -1.10
C LEU A 31 5.62 6.97 -1.24
N TRP A 32 6.40 6.31 -0.39
CA TRP A 32 6.55 4.85 -0.39
C TRP A 32 5.22 4.15 -0.10
N LEU A 33 4.44 4.64 0.87
CA LEU A 33 3.12 4.09 1.15
C LEU A 33 2.21 4.17 -0.08
N ASN A 34 2.17 5.31 -0.76
CA ASN A 34 1.35 5.48 -1.95
C ASN A 34 1.78 4.52 -3.08
N LEU A 35 3.10 4.32 -3.28
CA LEU A 35 3.62 3.37 -4.26
C LEU A 35 3.26 1.92 -3.93
N LEU A 36 3.33 1.54 -2.64
CA LEU A 36 2.95 0.19 -2.19
C LEU A 36 1.45 -0.05 -2.38
N LEU A 37 0.59 0.93 -2.09
CA LEU A 37 -0.86 0.83 -2.30
C LEU A 37 -1.21 0.69 -3.80
N ILE A 38 -0.56 1.48 -4.67
CA ILE A 38 -0.71 1.35 -6.12
C ILE A 38 -0.23 -0.02 -6.61
N GLY A 39 0.93 -0.48 -6.13
CA GLY A 39 1.44 -1.81 -6.45
C GLY A 39 0.48 -2.93 -6.02
N GLY A 40 -0.11 -2.81 -4.83
CA GLY A 40 -1.14 -3.75 -4.33
C GLY A 40 -2.40 -3.75 -5.19
N ALA A 41 -2.84 -2.58 -5.68
CA ALA A 41 -3.96 -2.49 -6.61
C ALA A 41 -3.64 -3.18 -7.95
N ILE A 42 -2.47 -2.90 -8.54
CA ILE A 42 -2.04 -3.53 -9.79
C ILE A 42 -1.93 -5.05 -9.61
N PHE A 43 -1.36 -5.50 -8.50
CA PHE A 43 -1.28 -6.93 -8.17
C PHE A 43 -2.66 -7.59 -8.14
N GLY A 44 -3.63 -6.97 -7.46
CA GLY A 44 -5.01 -7.48 -7.44
C GLY A 44 -5.69 -7.49 -8.81
N VAL A 45 -5.39 -6.51 -9.68
CA VAL A 45 -5.88 -6.51 -11.07
C VAL A 45 -5.25 -7.65 -11.88
N VAL A 46 -3.95 -7.87 -11.74
CA VAL A 46 -3.23 -8.94 -12.46
C VAL A 46 -3.69 -10.32 -11.98
N ASP A 47 -3.90 -10.50 -10.67
CA ASP A 47 -4.41 -11.74 -10.09
C ASP A 47 -5.80 -12.09 -10.65
N HIS A 48 -6.72 -11.12 -10.67
CA HIS A 48 -8.04 -11.32 -11.28
C HIS A 48 -7.98 -11.51 -12.80
N LEU A 49 -7.04 -10.85 -13.50
CA LEU A 49 -6.82 -11.07 -14.94
C LEU A 49 -6.36 -12.49 -15.23
N TRP A 50 -5.44 -13.00 -14.42
CA TRP A 50 -4.88 -14.33 -14.55
C TRP A 50 -5.92 -15.42 -14.27
N ASN A 51 -6.77 -15.20 -13.27
CA ASN A 51 -7.84 -16.13 -12.90
C ASN A 51 -9.09 -16.02 -13.80
N GLY A 52 -9.12 -15.09 -14.75
CA GLY A 52 -10.25 -14.90 -15.67
C GLY A 52 -11.48 -14.24 -15.02
N GLU A 53 -11.35 -13.72 -13.80
CA GLU A 53 -12.42 -13.15 -12.97
C GLU A 53 -12.44 -11.61 -13.02
N LEU A 54 -11.95 -11.02 -14.11
CA LEU A 54 -11.79 -9.56 -14.24
C LEU A 54 -13.11 -8.77 -14.16
N PHE A 55 -14.24 -9.43 -14.43
CA PHE A 55 -15.57 -8.83 -14.40
C PHE A 55 -16.31 -9.13 -13.09
N LEU A 56 -17.14 -8.17 -12.67
CA LEU A 56 -17.94 -8.12 -11.44
C LEU A 56 -19.00 -9.24 -11.27
N ILE A 57 -18.88 -10.34 -12.01
CA ILE A 57 -19.85 -11.45 -12.07
C ILE A 57 -19.25 -12.62 -11.30
N GLY A 58 -19.39 -12.58 -9.97
CA GLY A 58 -18.78 -13.55 -9.07
C GLY A 58 -19.62 -13.78 -7.82
N GLU A 59 -19.74 -15.03 -7.39
CA GLU A 59 -20.70 -15.50 -6.38
C GLU A 59 -20.51 -14.89 -4.98
N ASN A 60 -19.29 -14.46 -4.61
CA ASN A 60 -18.94 -14.11 -3.21
C ASN A 60 -18.20 -12.77 -3.05
N VAL A 61 -18.89 -11.67 -3.33
CA VAL A 61 -18.36 -10.28 -3.20
C VAL A 61 -17.74 -9.97 -1.83
N LEU A 62 -18.26 -10.56 -0.74
CA LEU A 62 -17.79 -10.30 0.62
C LEU A 62 -16.35 -10.79 0.87
N LEU A 63 -16.03 -12.00 0.40
CA LEU A 63 -14.69 -12.58 0.59
C LEU A 63 -13.65 -11.79 -0.18
N ASP A 64 -13.98 -11.33 -1.39
CA ASP A 64 -13.07 -10.52 -2.21
C ASP A 64 -12.81 -9.15 -1.58
N LEU A 65 -13.82 -8.56 -0.94
CA LEU A 65 -13.68 -7.32 -0.20
C LEU A 65 -12.76 -7.52 1.02
N MET A 66 -12.95 -8.60 1.78
CA MET A 66 -12.08 -8.96 2.90
C MET A 66 -10.64 -9.21 2.46
N LEU A 67 -10.44 -9.81 1.28
CA LEU A 67 -9.11 -10.01 0.71
C LEU A 67 -8.43 -8.66 0.41
N GLY A 68 -9.16 -7.72 -0.19
CA GLY A 68 -8.67 -6.35 -0.43
C GLY A 68 -8.31 -5.59 0.85
N VAL A 69 -9.12 -5.73 1.90
CA VAL A 69 -8.83 -5.18 3.25
C VAL A 69 -7.58 -5.83 3.84
N THR A 70 -7.43 -7.14 3.68
CA THR A 70 -6.27 -7.89 4.17
C THR A 70 -4.99 -7.43 3.48
N ILE A 71 -4.98 -7.33 2.15
CA ILE A 71 -3.86 -6.83 1.36
C ILE A 71 -3.47 -5.42 1.81
N THR A 72 -4.45 -4.53 1.97
CA THR A 72 -4.21 -3.13 2.40
C THR A 72 -3.63 -3.07 3.82
N THR A 73 -4.15 -3.88 4.73
CA THR A 73 -3.65 -3.96 6.12
C THR A 73 -2.21 -4.43 6.15
N VAL A 74 -1.87 -5.47 5.39
CA VAL A 74 -0.49 -5.98 5.28
C VAL A 74 0.44 -4.92 4.68
N ILE A 75 0.00 -4.19 3.64
CA ILE A 75 0.78 -3.10 3.05
C ILE A 75 1.12 -2.03 4.09
N VAL A 76 0.15 -1.61 4.90
CA VAL A 76 0.36 -0.60 5.95
C VAL A 76 1.33 -1.11 7.01
N LEU A 77 1.17 -2.35 7.49
CA LEU A 77 2.06 -2.94 8.49
C LEU A 77 3.50 -3.06 7.98
N VAL A 78 3.69 -3.51 6.75
CA VAL A 78 5.02 -3.60 6.12
C VAL A 78 5.62 -2.21 5.95
N TRP A 79 4.83 -1.23 5.53
CA TRP A 79 5.28 0.15 5.41
C TRP A 79 5.73 0.72 6.76
N GLU A 80 4.97 0.54 7.84
CA GLU A 80 5.37 0.99 9.18
C GLU A 80 6.69 0.35 9.63
N ALA A 81 6.87 -0.95 9.37
CA ALA A 81 8.11 -1.65 9.67
C ALA A 81 9.29 -1.07 8.88
N LEU A 82 9.12 -0.80 7.58
CA LEU A 82 10.16 -0.17 6.75
C LEU A 82 10.53 1.23 7.24
N VAL A 83 9.53 2.04 7.64
CA VAL A 83 9.77 3.37 8.20
C VAL A 83 10.51 3.30 9.53
N ALA A 84 10.15 2.35 10.41
CA ALA A 84 10.86 2.13 11.67
C ALA A 84 12.32 1.68 11.44
N MET A 85 12.54 0.80 10.47
CA MET A 85 13.88 0.36 10.07
C MET A 85 14.72 1.51 9.50
N ASP A 86 14.14 2.35 8.63
CA ASP A 86 14.84 3.49 8.04
C ASP A 86 15.24 4.53 9.10
N ARG A 87 14.33 4.83 10.04
CA ARG A 87 14.59 5.74 11.16
C ARG A 87 15.65 5.20 12.12
N THR A 88 15.70 3.89 12.34
CA THR A 88 16.73 3.27 13.20
C THR A 88 18.07 3.14 12.49
N ALA A 89 18.09 2.96 11.16
CA ALA A 89 19.31 2.92 10.35
C ALA A 89 20.00 4.29 10.29
N THR A 90 19.22 5.37 10.14
CA THR A 90 19.72 6.75 10.14
C THR A 90 20.23 7.21 11.51
N HIS A 91 19.76 6.60 12.60
CA HIS A 91 20.20 6.91 13.96
C HIS A 91 21.39 6.08 14.48
N LYS A 92 21.94 5.15 13.69
CA LYS A 92 23.14 4.41 14.07
C LYS A 92 24.34 5.36 13.99
N PRO A 93 24.99 5.75 15.12
CA PRO A 93 26.23 6.49 15.03
C PRO A 93 27.23 5.62 14.28
N SER A 94 27.81 6.17 13.22
CA SER A 94 28.97 5.63 12.53
C SER A 94 29.94 5.13 13.59
N LYS A 95 30.08 3.80 13.74
CA LYS A 95 31.14 3.24 14.56
C LYS A 95 32.44 3.57 13.83
N GLN A 96 33.00 4.69 14.26
CA GLN A 96 34.39 5.11 14.20
C GLN A 96 35.32 3.93 13.94
N LYS A 97 35.76 3.80 12.68
CA LYS A 97 36.95 3.02 12.33
C LYS A 97 38.15 3.92 12.62
N THR A 98 38.71 3.80 13.81
CA THR A 98 40.13 4.07 14.09
C THR A 98 40.94 2.84 13.76
#